data_AF-A0A919YQG0-F1
#
_entry.id   AF-A0A919YQG0-F1
#
_cell.length_a   1.000
_cell.length_b   1.000
_cell.length_c   1.000
_cell.angle_alpha   90.00
_cell.angle_beta   90.00
_cell.angle_gamma   90.00
#
_symmetry.space_group_name_H-M   'P 1'
#
loop_
_entity.id
_entity.type
_entity.pdbx_description
1 polymer ?
#
loop_
_entity_poly.entity_id
_entity_poly.type
_entity_poly.pdbx_seq_one_letter_code
_entity_poly.pdbx_strand_id
1 'polypeptide(L)'
;MLVVHWSPVNNSKNILKNGINKNQNGVYCFPITGHFSIDKWWMKALKRYRKDGKKYNGFVFRLKEQDLPAYFGHFIGTTTKDKFEKPIKTLYDLGKEIQNTIIWRIGESTLQSTSERLRNDLDYIQLGREELQKRPKLYTETLNDAAIMEYILEDYQIVISKSIESSRIIRVIPPTREFGRVLYKNKKERYLEE
;
A
#
# COMPACT_ATOMS: atom_id res chain seq x y z
N MET A 1 -10.09 -1.65 -6.77
CA MET A 1 -9.40 -1.46 -5.47
C MET A 1 -8.97 -0.01 -5.31
N LEU A 2 -9.02 0.55 -4.09
CA LEU A 2 -8.44 1.87 -3.79
C LEU A 2 -6.98 1.69 -3.36
N VAL A 3 -6.11 2.55 -3.86
CA VAL A 3 -4.69 2.56 -3.51
C VAL A 3 -4.18 3.96 -3.24
N VAL A 4 -3.03 4.05 -2.60
CA VAL A 4 -2.32 5.30 -2.33
C VAL A 4 -0.90 5.25 -2.88
N HIS A 5 -0.51 6.30 -3.60
CA HIS A 5 0.88 6.58 -3.95
C HIS A 5 1.45 7.63 -3.01
N TRP A 6 2.58 7.35 -2.35
CA TRP A 6 3.24 8.31 -1.48
C TRP A 6 4.36 9.04 -2.22
N SER A 7 4.29 10.37 -2.24
CA SER A 7 5.33 11.21 -2.83
C SER A 7 5.71 12.38 -1.90
N PRO A 8 6.98 12.85 -1.93
CA PRO A 8 7.39 14.04 -1.22
C PRO A 8 6.48 15.25 -1.48
N VAL A 9 6.25 16.07 -0.44
CA VAL A 9 5.31 17.21 -0.49
C VAL A 9 5.65 18.20 -1.61
N ASN A 10 6.92 18.42 -1.92
CA ASN A 10 7.37 19.33 -2.98
C ASN A 10 6.88 18.91 -4.40
N ASN A 11 6.55 17.63 -4.61
CA ASN A 11 6.03 17.15 -5.89
C ASN A 11 4.52 17.39 -6.06
N SER A 12 3.81 17.81 -5.01
CA SER A 12 2.34 17.81 -4.98
C SER A 12 1.72 18.68 -6.05
N LYS A 13 2.25 19.89 -6.27
CA LYS A 13 1.75 20.80 -7.31
C LYS A 13 1.86 20.17 -8.71
N ASN A 14 2.99 19.50 -8.97
CA ASN A 14 3.21 18.81 -10.24
C ASN A 14 2.26 17.62 -10.40
N ILE A 15 2.09 16.80 -9.36
CA ILE A 15 1.21 15.63 -9.40
C ILE A 15 -0.26 16.03 -9.59
N LEU A 16 -0.72 17.06 -8.88
CA LEU A 16 -2.10 17.54 -9.02
C LEU A 16 -2.38 18.16 -10.39
N LYS A 17 -1.36 18.70 -11.05
CA LYS A 17 -1.50 19.25 -12.42
C LYS A 17 -1.42 18.16 -13.48
N ASN A 18 -0.38 17.35 -13.43
CA ASN A 18 0.05 16.46 -14.51
C ASN A 18 -0.22 14.97 -14.26
N GLY A 19 -0.62 14.62 -13.04
CA GLY A 19 -0.78 13.22 -12.62
C GLY A 19 0.49 12.61 -12.03
N ILE A 20 0.40 11.33 -11.69
CA ILE A 20 1.51 10.53 -11.18
C ILE A 20 2.22 9.89 -12.36
N ASN A 21 3.38 10.44 -12.72
CA ASN A 21 4.22 9.86 -13.76
C ASN A 21 4.93 8.60 -13.26
N LYS A 22 4.89 7.53 -14.05
CA LYS A 22 5.67 6.32 -13.76
C LYS A 22 7.18 6.60 -13.84
N ASN A 23 7.94 5.96 -12.97
CA ASN A 23 9.39 5.87 -13.14
C ASN A 23 9.75 4.66 -14.03
N GLN A 24 11.03 4.29 -14.07
CA GLN A 24 11.50 3.11 -14.82
C GLN A 24 10.79 1.81 -14.42
N ASN A 25 10.45 1.67 -13.14
CA ASN A 25 9.82 0.48 -12.58
C ASN A 25 8.29 0.56 -12.60
N GLY A 26 7.71 1.76 -12.52
CA GLY A 26 6.28 1.99 -12.53
C GLY A 26 5.83 3.06 -11.54
N VAL A 27 4.57 2.97 -11.11
CA VAL A 27 4.03 3.74 -9.99
C VAL A 27 3.86 2.81 -8.79
N TYR A 28 4.62 3.08 -7.74
CA TYR A 28 4.52 2.36 -6.47
C TYR A 28 3.25 2.81 -5.75
N CYS A 29 2.43 1.85 -5.34
CA CYS A 29 1.18 2.11 -4.64
C CYS A 29 0.92 1.04 -3.59
N PHE A 30 0.02 1.37 -2.65
CA PHE A 30 -0.32 0.51 -1.53
C PHE A 30 -1.83 0.46 -1.36
N PRO A 31 -2.41 -0.68 -0.95
CA PRO A 31 -3.85 -0.80 -0.77
C PRO A 31 -4.33 0.14 0.34
N ILE A 32 -5.47 0.79 0.09
CA ILE A 32 -6.24 1.49 1.12
C ILE A 32 -7.18 0.47 1.75
N THR A 33 -6.99 0.23 3.04
CA THR A 33 -7.70 -0.76 3.85
C THR A 33 -8.99 -0.23 4.44
N GLY A 34 -9.14 1.09 4.53
CA GLY A 34 -10.27 1.75 5.19
C GLY A 34 -10.05 1.92 6.70
N HIS A 35 -9.02 1.29 7.27
CA HIS A 35 -8.62 1.48 8.65
C HIS A 35 -7.61 2.62 8.76
N PHE A 36 -8.00 3.70 9.44
CA PHE A 36 -7.23 4.96 9.47
C PHE A 36 -5.77 4.80 9.94
N SER A 37 -5.53 3.97 10.96
CA SER A 37 -4.17 3.74 11.48
C SER A 37 -3.29 2.98 10.49
N ILE A 38 -3.87 2.03 9.75
CA ILE A 38 -3.19 1.16 8.79
C ILE A 38 -2.89 1.96 7.52
N ASP A 39 -3.86 2.73 7.01
CA ASP A 39 -3.67 3.57 5.83
C ASP A 39 -2.59 4.65 6.04
N LYS A 40 -2.37 5.08 7.28
CA LYS A 40 -1.30 6.03 7.66
C LYS A 40 0.01 5.37 8.06
N TRP A 41 0.02 4.06 8.31
CA TRP A 41 1.22 3.35 8.71
C TRP A 41 2.34 3.53 7.68
N TRP A 42 2.02 3.56 6.39
CA TRP A 42 3.00 3.81 5.33
C TRP A 42 3.80 5.10 5.50
N MET A 43 3.25 6.14 6.16
CA MET A 43 4.02 7.34 6.49
C MET A 43 5.09 7.06 7.55
N LYS A 44 4.78 6.23 8.55
CA LYS A 44 5.74 5.77 9.56
C LYS A 44 6.80 4.89 8.89
N ALA A 45 6.37 3.95 8.04
CA ALA A 45 7.24 3.06 7.28
C ALA A 45 8.23 3.84 6.40
N LEU A 46 7.75 4.78 5.58
CA LEU A 46 8.60 5.62 4.73
C LEU A 46 9.62 6.42 5.54
N LYS A 47 9.22 6.98 6.69
CA LYS A 47 10.13 7.68 7.60
C LYS A 47 11.21 6.74 8.16
N ARG A 48 10.85 5.51 8.53
CA ARG A 48 11.76 4.48 9.05
C ARG A 48 12.75 4.01 7.99
N TYR A 49 12.27 3.70 6.79
CA TYR A 49 13.08 3.05 5.75
C TYR A 49 13.91 4.02 4.91
N ARG A 50 13.36 5.19 4.54
CA ARG A 50 14.07 6.12 3.65
C ARG A 50 15.07 7.02 4.35
N LYS A 51 14.86 7.30 5.65
CA LYS A 51 15.71 8.17 6.49
C LYS A 51 16.09 9.52 5.84
N ASP A 52 15.27 10.01 4.91
CA ASP A 52 15.59 11.18 4.08
C ASP A 52 15.05 12.50 4.66
N GLY A 53 14.41 12.45 5.82
CA GLY A 53 13.82 13.60 6.50
C GLY A 53 12.62 14.24 5.79
N LYS A 54 12.14 13.66 4.67
CA LYS A 54 11.08 14.27 3.88
C LYS A 54 9.70 14.02 4.48
N LYS A 55 8.80 14.99 4.26
CA LYS A 55 7.35 14.83 4.48
C LYS A 55 6.71 14.30 3.19
N TYR A 56 5.69 13.45 3.32
CA TYR A 56 5.03 12.77 2.21
C TYR A 56 3.52 13.05 2.17
N ASN A 57 2.99 13.30 0.97
CA ASN A 57 1.56 13.29 0.69
C ASN A 57 1.19 11.93 0.06
N GLY A 58 0.03 11.40 0.45
CA GLY A 58 -0.58 10.22 -0.17
C GLY A 58 -1.60 10.64 -1.22
N PHE A 59 -1.42 10.23 -2.46
CA PHE A 59 -2.35 10.48 -3.55
C PHE A 59 -3.20 9.23 -3.77
N VAL A 60 -4.47 9.32 -3.40
CA VAL A 60 -5.41 8.21 -3.46
C VAL A 60 -6.09 8.19 -4.81
N PHE A 61 -6.17 7.01 -5.41
CA PHE A 61 -6.90 6.78 -6.67
C PHE A 61 -7.45 5.35 -6.70
N ARG A 62 -8.40 5.11 -7.62
CA ARG A 62 -8.94 3.77 -7.87
C ARG A 62 -8.16 3.11 -8.99
N LEU A 63 -7.64 1.91 -8.73
CA LEU A 63 -7.06 1.07 -9.77
C LEU A 63 -8.14 0.53 -10.70
N LYS A 64 -7.83 0.54 -11.99
CA LYS A 64 -8.62 0.00 -13.10
C LYS A 64 -7.78 -1.04 -13.85
N GLU A 65 -8.44 -1.96 -14.55
CA GLU A 65 -7.77 -2.98 -15.38
C GLU A 65 -6.78 -2.36 -16.38
N GLN A 66 -7.13 -1.20 -16.93
CA GLN A 66 -6.26 -0.47 -17.85
C GLN A 66 -4.91 -0.05 -17.24
N ASP A 67 -4.75 -0.02 -15.92
CA ASP A 67 -3.51 0.39 -15.25
C ASP A 67 -2.48 -0.75 -15.16
N LEU A 68 -2.92 -1.98 -15.48
CA LEU A 68 -2.14 -3.19 -15.42
C LEU A 68 -1.22 -3.33 -16.67
N PRO A 69 -0.16 -4.16 -16.63
CA PRO A 69 0.21 -5.07 -15.54
C PRO A 69 0.60 -4.36 -14.25
N ALA A 70 0.25 -4.99 -13.13
CA ALA A 70 0.81 -4.70 -11.83
C ALA A 70 1.86 -5.75 -11.48
N TYR A 71 2.75 -5.38 -10.58
CA TYR A 71 3.70 -6.29 -9.98
C TYR A 71 3.52 -6.25 -8.48
N PHE A 72 3.69 -7.41 -7.85
CA PHE A 72 3.56 -7.58 -6.42
C PHE A 72 4.88 -8.13 -5.88
N GLY A 73 5.39 -7.55 -4.79
CA GLY A 73 6.65 -7.99 -4.17
C GLY A 73 6.70 -7.64 -2.69
N HIS A 74 7.66 -8.23 -1.97
CA HIS A 74 7.82 -8.08 -0.52
C HIS A 74 8.82 -6.96 -0.19
N PHE A 75 8.38 -5.89 0.50
CA PHE A 75 9.22 -4.70 0.74
C PHE A 75 10.54 -5.01 1.50
N ILE A 76 10.58 -6.06 2.32
CA ILE A 76 11.79 -6.49 3.07
C ILE A 76 12.91 -7.07 2.18
N GLY A 77 12.64 -7.43 0.93
CA GLY A 77 13.65 -7.97 0.00
C GLY A 77 13.90 -7.12 -1.25
N THR A 78 13.07 -6.12 -1.53
CA THR A 78 12.97 -5.51 -2.86
C THR A 78 13.57 -4.09 -2.88
N THR A 79 14.74 -3.94 -3.51
CA THR A 79 15.41 -2.66 -3.79
C THR A 79 14.85 -2.01 -5.08
N THR A 80 15.31 -0.81 -5.45
CA THR A 80 14.95 -0.18 -6.75
C THR A 80 15.47 -0.96 -7.98
N LYS A 81 16.15 -2.10 -7.79
CA LYS A 81 16.76 -2.93 -8.82
C LYS A 81 15.92 -4.16 -9.22
N ASP A 82 14.76 -4.38 -8.62
CA ASP A 82 14.05 -5.64 -8.81
C ASP A 82 13.42 -5.80 -10.19
N LYS A 83 13.68 -6.98 -10.76
CA LYS A 83 12.97 -7.51 -11.92
C LYS A 83 11.76 -8.25 -11.38
N PHE A 84 10.60 -7.60 -11.40
CA PHE A 84 9.37 -8.27 -10.99
C PHE A 84 9.12 -9.50 -11.89
N GLU A 85 9.12 -10.69 -11.28
CA GLU A 85 9.16 -11.95 -12.04
C GLU A 85 7.85 -12.29 -12.75
N LYS A 86 6.71 -11.86 -12.22
CA LYS A 86 5.38 -12.24 -12.74
C LYS A 86 4.44 -11.02 -12.84
N PRO A 87 4.07 -10.58 -14.06
CA PRO A 87 3.10 -9.52 -14.24
C PRO A 87 1.68 -10.00 -13.91
N ILE A 88 1.00 -9.28 -13.04
CA ILE A 88 -0.41 -9.47 -12.69
C ILE A 88 -1.26 -8.68 -13.68
N LYS A 89 -2.09 -9.38 -14.47
CA LYS A 89 -2.81 -8.81 -15.61
C LYS A 89 -4.26 -8.44 -15.31
N THR A 90 -4.81 -8.91 -14.19
CA THR A 90 -6.19 -8.60 -13.78
C THR A 90 -6.26 -8.08 -12.35
N LEU A 91 -7.26 -7.25 -12.03
CA LEU A 91 -7.49 -6.82 -10.64
C LEU A 91 -7.93 -7.98 -9.75
N TYR A 92 -8.57 -9.00 -10.32
CA TYR A 92 -8.95 -10.21 -9.62
C TYR A 92 -7.72 -10.98 -9.12
N ASP A 93 -6.73 -11.18 -9.99
CA ASP A 93 -5.48 -11.85 -9.62
C ASP A 93 -4.69 -11.02 -8.60
N LEU A 94 -4.69 -9.69 -8.73
CA LEU A 94 -4.07 -8.82 -7.73
C LEU A 94 -4.75 -8.94 -6.36
N GLY A 95 -6.08 -9.05 -6.34
CA GLY A 95 -6.84 -9.30 -5.11
C GLY A 95 -6.51 -10.65 -4.49
N LYS A 96 -6.30 -11.69 -5.30
CA LYS A 96 -5.87 -13.01 -4.84
C LYS A 96 -4.47 -12.99 -4.22
N GLU A 97 -3.52 -12.28 -4.82
CA GLU A 97 -2.16 -12.17 -4.26
C GLU A 97 -2.18 -11.50 -2.88
N ILE A 98 -2.90 -10.38 -2.75
CA ILE A 98 -3.11 -9.70 -1.45
C ILE A 98 -3.75 -10.65 -0.44
N GLN A 99 -4.79 -11.38 -0.84
CA GLN A 99 -5.44 -12.35 0.04
C GLN A 99 -4.51 -13.48 0.46
N ASN A 100 -3.71 -14.01 -0.46
CA ASN A 100 -2.76 -15.09 -0.20
C ASN A 100 -1.70 -14.64 0.79
N THR A 101 -1.19 -13.41 0.72
CA THR A 101 -0.23 -12.90 1.72
C THR A 101 -0.84 -12.86 3.13
N ILE A 102 -2.11 -12.47 3.26
CA ILE A 102 -2.79 -12.48 4.57
C ILE A 102 -2.90 -13.91 5.09
N ILE A 103 -3.33 -14.84 4.24
CA ILE A 103 -3.43 -16.27 4.60
C ILE A 103 -2.07 -16.82 5.00
N TRP A 104 -1.02 -16.50 4.24
CA TRP A 104 0.35 -16.89 4.53
C TRP A 104 0.78 -16.39 5.91
N ARG A 105 0.53 -15.12 6.24
CA ARG A 105 0.88 -14.53 7.54
C ARG A 105 0.08 -15.12 8.69
N ILE A 106 -1.19 -15.48 8.46
CA ILE A 106 -1.97 -16.26 9.43
C ILE A 106 -1.29 -17.60 9.70
N GLY A 107 -0.90 -18.33 8.65
CA GLY A 107 -0.20 -19.61 8.79
C GLY A 107 1.19 -19.49 9.43
N GLU A 108 1.93 -18.42 9.15
CA GLU A 108 3.20 -18.15 9.85
C GLU A 108 2.96 -17.89 11.35
N SER A 109 1.90 -17.15 11.69
CA SER A 109 1.60 -16.78 13.07
C SER A 109 1.29 -17.98 13.97
N THR A 110 0.73 -19.06 13.42
CA THR A 110 0.44 -20.29 14.19
C THR A 110 1.69 -21.00 14.71
N LEU A 111 2.84 -20.76 14.07
CA LEU A 111 4.11 -21.39 14.42
C LEU A 111 5.08 -20.43 15.13
N GLN A 112 4.68 -19.18 15.37
CA GLN A 112 5.59 -18.13 15.85
C GLN A 112 6.26 -18.44 17.20
N SER A 113 5.61 -19.23 18.06
CA SER A 113 6.10 -19.68 19.36
C SER A 113 6.64 -21.12 19.38
N THR A 114 6.75 -21.76 18.22
CA THR A 114 7.19 -23.16 18.08
C THR A 114 8.60 -23.26 17.49
N SER A 115 9.33 -24.30 17.85
CA SER A 115 10.62 -24.63 17.20
C SER A 115 10.46 -25.04 15.73
N GLU A 116 9.24 -25.38 15.31
CA GLU A 116 8.91 -25.80 13.95
C GLU A 116 9.09 -24.68 12.92
N ARG A 117 9.04 -23.41 13.34
CA ARG A 117 9.26 -22.23 12.46
C ARG A 117 10.58 -22.28 11.67
N LEU A 118 11.58 -23.01 12.16
CA LEU A 118 12.90 -23.14 11.51
C LEU A 118 12.94 -24.17 10.37
N ARG A 119 11.82 -24.84 10.10
CA ARG A 119 11.70 -25.81 9.00
C ARG A 119 11.54 -25.10 7.66
N ASN A 120 12.36 -25.50 6.69
CA ASN A 120 12.35 -24.93 5.33
C ASN A 120 11.27 -25.53 4.41
N ASP A 121 10.60 -26.59 4.84
CA ASP A 121 9.58 -27.33 4.08
C ASP A 121 8.13 -26.94 4.44
N LEU A 122 7.94 -25.85 5.18
CA LEU A 122 6.62 -25.41 5.61
C LEU A 122 5.86 -24.70 4.49
N ASP A 123 4.64 -25.18 4.23
CA ASP A 123 3.66 -24.48 3.41
C ASP A 123 2.74 -23.62 4.30
N TYR A 124 3.15 -22.37 4.52
CA TYR A 124 2.37 -21.42 5.31
C TYR A 124 1.02 -21.05 4.69
N ILE A 125 0.83 -21.21 3.37
CA ILE A 125 -0.49 -21.01 2.74
C ILE A 125 -1.43 -22.13 3.21
N GLN A 126 -0.96 -23.38 3.15
CA GLN A 126 -1.75 -24.53 3.58
C GLN A 126 -2.11 -24.43 5.06
N LEU A 127 -1.13 -24.12 5.92
CA LEU A 127 -1.36 -23.91 7.35
C LEU A 127 -2.37 -22.79 7.63
N GLY A 128 -2.25 -21.66 6.92
CA GLY A 128 -3.19 -20.56 7.04
C GLY A 128 -4.62 -20.95 6.65
N ARG A 129 -4.78 -21.76 5.59
CA ARG A 129 -6.09 -22.28 5.17
C ARG A 129 -6.70 -23.22 6.20
N GLU A 130 -5.90 -24.11 6.77
CA GLU A 130 -6.34 -25.02 7.83
C GLU A 130 -6.78 -24.26 9.09
N GLU A 131 -6.03 -23.22 9.47
CA GLU A 131 -6.40 -22.39 10.61
C GLU A 131 -7.70 -21.62 10.35
N LEU A 132 -7.90 -21.10 9.13
CA LEU A 132 -9.15 -20.46 8.73
C LEU A 132 -10.34 -21.43 8.68
N GLN A 133 -10.13 -22.71 8.38
CA GLN A 133 -11.19 -23.72 8.47
C GLN A 133 -11.61 -23.96 9.93
N LYS A 134 -10.64 -24.02 10.86
CA LYS A 134 -10.91 -24.16 12.30
C LYS A 134 -11.57 -22.90 12.88
N ARG A 135 -11.14 -21.72 12.43
CA ARG A 135 -11.60 -20.41 12.90
C ARG A 135 -11.98 -19.48 11.73
N PRO A 136 -13.18 -19.63 11.14
CA PRO A 136 -13.58 -18.84 9.96
C PRO A 136 -13.58 -17.32 10.16
N LYS A 137 -13.78 -16.85 11.42
CA LYS A 137 -13.76 -15.42 11.75
C LYS A 137 -12.35 -14.83 11.81
N LEU A 138 -11.31 -15.65 11.90
CA LEU A 138 -9.94 -15.20 12.08
C LEU A 138 -9.50 -14.28 10.94
N TYR A 139 -9.93 -14.53 9.70
CA TYR A 139 -9.60 -13.64 8.58
C TYR A 139 -10.09 -12.20 8.84
N THR A 140 -11.34 -12.04 9.27
CA THR A 140 -11.90 -10.73 9.59
C THR A 140 -11.28 -10.13 10.85
N GLU A 141 -10.94 -10.95 11.85
CA GLU A 141 -10.19 -10.51 13.04
C GLU A 141 -8.82 -9.95 12.63
N THR A 142 -8.07 -10.67 11.79
CA THR A 142 -6.78 -10.23 11.25
C THR A 142 -6.89 -8.90 10.51
N LEU A 143 -7.90 -8.71 9.66
CA LEU A 143 -8.10 -7.44 8.95
C LEU A 143 -8.35 -6.25 9.87
N ASN A 144 -8.89 -6.49 11.08
CA ASN A 144 -9.18 -5.46 12.07
C ASN A 144 -8.07 -5.31 13.13
N ASP A 145 -7.12 -6.24 13.19
CA ASP A 145 -5.95 -6.16 14.05
C ASP A 145 -4.90 -5.26 13.42
N ALA A 146 -4.77 -4.04 13.95
CA ALA A 146 -3.80 -3.08 13.45
C ALA A 146 -2.35 -3.56 13.53
N ALA A 147 -1.95 -4.29 14.58
CA ALA A 147 -0.57 -4.73 14.74
C ALA A 147 -0.21 -5.82 13.72
N ILE A 148 -1.11 -6.78 13.52
CA ILE A 148 -0.91 -7.83 12.52
C ILE A 148 -0.96 -7.25 11.11
N MET A 149 -1.88 -6.33 10.83
CA MET A 149 -1.96 -5.68 9.52
C MET A 149 -0.75 -4.79 9.22
N GLU A 150 -0.21 -4.08 10.21
CA GLU A 150 1.05 -3.34 10.05
C GLU A 150 2.18 -4.28 9.61
N TYR A 151 2.25 -5.50 10.19
CA TYR A 151 3.23 -6.51 9.79
C TYR A 151 2.97 -7.06 8.38
N ILE A 152 1.73 -7.41 8.04
CA ILE A 152 1.34 -7.85 6.69
C ILE A 152 1.65 -6.78 5.64
N LEU A 153 1.43 -5.49 5.95
CA LEU A 153 1.71 -4.41 5.02
C LEU A 153 3.21 -4.28 4.68
N GLU A 154 4.12 -4.74 5.54
CA GLU A 154 5.55 -4.83 5.20
C GLU A 154 5.82 -5.78 4.02
N ASP A 155 4.86 -6.64 3.65
CA ASP A 155 4.96 -7.50 2.47
C ASP A 155 4.36 -6.88 1.20
N TYR A 156 3.64 -5.77 1.29
CA TYR A 156 2.95 -5.21 0.13
C TYR A 156 3.81 -4.20 -0.61
N GLN A 157 4.20 -4.56 -1.81
CA GLN A 157 4.69 -3.61 -2.81
C GLN A 157 3.91 -3.82 -4.11
N ILE A 158 2.97 -2.93 -4.40
CA ILE A 158 2.22 -2.94 -5.67
C ILE A 158 2.85 -1.91 -6.61
N VAL A 159 3.33 -2.35 -7.76
CA VAL A 159 3.90 -1.47 -8.79
C VAL A 159 3.10 -1.60 -10.06
N ILE A 160 2.42 -0.53 -10.45
CA ILE A 160 1.66 -0.51 -11.71
C ILE A 160 2.51 0.06 -12.85
N SER A 161 2.36 -0.52 -14.03
CA SER A 161 3.19 -0.17 -15.20
C SER A 161 2.81 1.13 -15.89
N LYS A 162 1.69 1.77 -15.52
CA LYS A 162 1.18 2.99 -16.16
C LYS A 162 1.18 4.20 -15.23
N SER A 163 1.35 5.37 -15.84
CA SER A 163 1.12 6.66 -15.18
C SER A 163 -0.37 6.85 -14.87
N ILE A 164 -0.67 7.70 -13.89
CA ILE A 164 -2.05 7.99 -13.46
C ILE A 164 -2.35 9.44 -13.72
N GLU A 165 -3.40 9.71 -14.50
CA GLU A 165 -3.87 11.06 -14.80
C GLU A 165 -4.27 11.82 -13.52
N SER A 166 -4.06 13.14 -13.50
CA SER A 166 -4.43 13.99 -12.36
C SER A 166 -5.93 13.93 -12.04
N SER A 167 -6.78 13.83 -13.07
CA SER A 167 -8.24 13.69 -12.96
C SER A 167 -8.69 12.47 -12.16
N ARG A 168 -7.83 11.45 -12.03
CA ARG A 168 -8.13 10.20 -11.32
C ARG A 168 -7.77 10.22 -9.84
N ILE A 169 -7.10 11.27 -9.38
CA ILE A 169 -6.76 11.45 -7.97
C ILE A 169 -8.02 11.89 -7.23
N ILE A 170 -8.54 11.01 -6.37
CA ILE A 170 -9.80 11.24 -5.67
C ILE A 170 -9.62 11.93 -4.31
N ARG A 171 -8.44 11.78 -3.69
CA ARG A 171 -8.15 12.32 -2.35
C ARG A 171 -6.65 12.47 -2.14
N VAL A 172 -6.26 13.48 -1.37
CA VAL A 172 -4.88 13.63 -0.87
C VAL A 172 -4.85 13.42 0.65
N ILE A 173 -3.95 12.56 1.13
CA ILE A 173 -3.66 12.32 2.55
C ILE A 173 -2.43 13.16 2.93
N PRO A 174 -2.55 14.13 3.83
CA PRO A 174 -1.43 14.99 4.20
C PRO A 174 -0.47 14.36 5.24
N PRO A 175 0.80 14.81 5.30
CA PRO A 175 1.86 14.28 6.18
C PRO A 175 1.60 14.45 7.69
N THR A 176 0.75 15.39 8.07
CA THR A 176 0.16 15.66 9.39
C THR A 176 -0.74 16.91 9.19
N ARG A 177 -1.46 17.39 10.21
CA ARG A 177 -2.55 18.40 10.18
C ARG A 177 -2.19 19.81 9.60
N GLU A 178 -1.20 19.93 8.72
CA GLU A 178 -0.77 21.18 8.06
C GLU A 178 -1.44 21.45 6.69
N PHE A 179 -2.33 20.57 6.20
CA PHE A 179 -3.14 20.89 5.01
C PHE A 179 -4.18 22.00 5.30
N GLY A 180 -4.50 22.25 6.58
CA GLY A 180 -5.34 23.37 6.99
C GLY A 180 -4.80 24.71 6.51
N ARG A 181 -3.48 24.94 6.53
CA ARG A 181 -2.88 26.20 6.08
C ARG A 181 -2.95 26.39 4.56
N VAL A 182 -2.84 25.31 3.77
CA VAL A 182 -2.89 25.39 2.30
C VAL A 182 -4.31 25.52 1.79
N LEU A 183 -5.29 24.82 2.39
CA LEU A 183 -6.71 25.05 2.09
C LEU A 183 -7.18 26.43 2.55
N TYR A 184 -6.74 26.93 3.70
CA TYR A 184 -7.12 28.26 4.19
C TYR A 184 -6.54 29.37 3.31
N LYS A 185 -5.30 29.22 2.80
CA LYS A 185 -4.72 30.16 1.83
C LYS A 185 -5.52 30.19 0.52
N ASN A 186 -5.83 29.01 -0.04
CA ASN A 186 -6.60 28.88 -1.27
C ASN A 186 -8.08 29.31 -1.14
N LYS A 187 -8.63 29.30 0.08
CA LYS A 187 -9.98 29.83 0.37
C LYS A 187 -9.94 31.35 0.53
N LYS A 188 -8.94 31.90 1.21
CA LYS A 188 -8.79 33.35 1.43
C LYS A 188 -8.48 34.11 0.13
N GLU A 189 -7.72 33.52 -0.78
CA GLU A 189 -7.45 34.09 -2.10
C GLU A 189 -8.71 34.16 -2.97
N ARG A 190 -9.61 33.16 -2.89
CA ARG A 190 -10.91 33.18 -3.61
C ARG A 190 -11.89 34.24 -3.12
N TYR A 191 -11.89 34.60 -1.83
CA TYR A 191 -12.76 35.65 -1.28
C TYR A 191 -12.24 37.08 -1.51
N LEU A 192 -11.00 37.22 -2.01
CA LEU A 192 -10.41 38.52 -2.35
C LEU A 192 -10.49 38.82 -3.85
N GLU A 193 -10.98 37.85 -4.64
CA GLU A 193 -11.20 37.93 -6.09
C GLU A 193 -12.69 37.98 -6.47
N GLU A 194 -13.60 38.00 -5.48
CA GLU A 194 -15.04 38.33 -5.61
C GLU A 194 -15.31 39.72 -5.05
#